data_AF-A0A1F7IEK6-F1
#
_entry.id   AF-A0A1F7IEK6-F1
#
_cell.length_a   1.000
_cell.length_b   1.000
_cell.length_c   1.000
_cell.angle_alpha   90.00
_cell.angle_beta   90.00
_cell.angle_gamma   90.00
#
_symmetry.space_group_name_H-M   'P 1'
#
loop_
_entity.id
_entity.type
_entity.pdbx_description
1 polymer ?
#
loop_
_entity_poly.entity_id
_entity_poly.type
_entity_poly.pdbx_seq_one_letter_code
_entity_poly.pdbx_strand_id
1 'polypeptide(L)'
;MNLGIDLSQIVYEGTGIARFTKGLTNAILDFDKKNSWTFFFSSLRKNLDPEIKNKIEYKGHKLIKWKLPPTFLSFLFNDLHNLLNLTPIPHILTANLDWFITSDWSEPPLNIKKAAIVHDLVFLRYPETVAPKILQTQKKRLNLIKQESRIVFTDSNATKYDLADLLKIGSKKIIVNYPGVEVKKPTIEQINITIKKYHLNHPFILTVGKQEPRKNIDRLISAFSKLEDKKLDLVIVGPKGWEAESINYQLSNIKYLGLVSDIELFSLYSSCLFFIYPSLWEGFGYPVVEAMNFATPVATSNNSSLKEIGHDAAFLFNPLKVDEISHCIKVMKSNIRLRKVLSKKGQERSKIYIWKTYFNKLIHTLYDHRS
;
A
#
# COMPACT_ATOMS: atom_id res chain seq x y z
N MET A 1 11.47 -23.40 -10.16
CA MET A 1 10.07 -23.77 -9.83
C MET A 1 9.15 -23.27 -10.94
N ASN A 2 7.99 -23.89 -11.08
CA ASN A 2 6.87 -23.38 -11.86
C ASN A 2 5.93 -22.63 -10.90
N LEU A 3 5.82 -21.32 -11.07
CA LEU A 3 5.12 -20.44 -10.13
C LEU A 3 3.91 -19.81 -10.80
N GLY A 4 2.79 -19.77 -10.09
CA GLY A 4 1.58 -19.05 -10.50
C GLY A 4 1.36 -17.80 -9.65
N ILE A 5 0.85 -16.73 -10.24
CA ILE A 5 0.42 -15.53 -9.50
C ILE A 5 -0.84 -14.92 -10.11
N ASP A 6 -1.76 -14.48 -9.26
CA ASP A 6 -2.94 -13.71 -9.65
C ASP A 6 -2.62 -12.20 -9.76
N LEU A 7 -2.82 -11.64 -10.96
CA LEU A 7 -2.62 -10.23 -11.27
C LEU A 7 -3.93 -9.44 -11.36
N SER A 8 -5.09 -10.03 -11.10
CA SER A 8 -6.40 -9.39 -11.33
C SER A 8 -6.57 -8.02 -10.66
N GLN A 9 -5.87 -7.74 -9.55
CA GLN A 9 -5.96 -6.46 -8.86
C GLN A 9 -5.23 -5.30 -9.57
N ILE A 10 -4.35 -5.58 -10.53
CA ILE A 10 -3.50 -4.56 -11.18
C ILE A 10 -4.29 -3.48 -11.92
N VAL A 11 -5.52 -3.78 -12.37
CA VAL A 11 -6.36 -2.87 -13.16
C VAL A 11 -7.16 -1.88 -12.33
N TYR A 12 -7.09 -1.96 -10.99
CA TYR A 12 -7.72 -0.99 -10.08
C TYR A 12 -6.73 0.13 -9.72
N GLU A 13 -6.28 0.83 -10.77
CA GLU A 13 -5.34 1.96 -10.66
C GLU A 13 -5.81 2.99 -9.62
N GLY A 14 -4.83 3.63 -8.95
CA GLY A 14 -5.09 4.54 -7.84
C GLY A 14 -5.27 3.86 -6.48
N THR A 15 -5.29 2.52 -6.41
CA THR A 15 -5.28 1.78 -5.14
C THR A 15 -3.87 1.32 -4.74
N GLY A 16 -3.63 1.19 -3.44
CA GLY A 16 -2.36 0.65 -2.91
C GLY A 16 -2.08 -0.78 -3.38
N ILE A 17 -3.13 -1.61 -3.50
CA ILE A 17 -3.04 -3.00 -3.94
C ILE A 17 -2.64 -3.07 -5.42
N ALA A 18 -3.27 -2.29 -6.30
CA ALA A 18 -2.88 -2.26 -7.71
C ALA A 18 -1.42 -1.82 -7.89
N ARG A 19 -0.98 -0.82 -7.12
CA ARG A 19 0.42 -0.38 -7.10
C ARG A 19 1.36 -1.50 -6.63
N PHE A 20 1.00 -2.20 -5.56
CA PHE A 20 1.75 -3.34 -5.07
C PHE A 20 1.84 -4.44 -6.15
N THR A 21 0.71 -4.85 -6.73
CA THR A 21 0.66 -5.91 -7.75
C THR A 21 1.51 -5.53 -8.96
N LYS A 22 1.45 -4.27 -9.42
CA LYS A 22 2.28 -3.77 -10.54
C LYS A 22 3.77 -3.85 -10.20
N GLY A 23 4.16 -3.37 -9.02
CA GLY A 23 5.55 -3.38 -8.59
C GLY A 23 6.11 -4.81 -8.40
N LEU A 24 5.36 -5.71 -7.79
CA LEU A 24 5.73 -7.12 -7.68
C LEU A 24 5.84 -7.79 -9.05
N THR A 25 4.90 -7.54 -9.96
CA THR A 25 4.93 -8.07 -11.33
C THR A 25 6.20 -7.63 -12.05
N ASN A 26 6.55 -6.33 -11.99
CA ASN A 26 7.78 -5.83 -12.57
C ASN A 26 9.02 -6.46 -11.93
N ALA A 27 9.05 -6.58 -10.60
CA ALA A 27 10.15 -7.21 -9.88
C ALA A 27 10.40 -8.65 -10.35
N ILE A 28 9.33 -9.43 -10.53
CA ILE A 28 9.40 -10.79 -11.06
C ILE A 28 10.00 -10.77 -12.47
N LEU A 29 9.45 -9.95 -13.36
CA LEU A 29 9.87 -9.88 -14.78
C LEU A 29 11.29 -9.34 -14.97
N ASP A 30 11.77 -8.51 -14.05
CA ASP A 30 13.09 -7.89 -14.11
C ASP A 30 14.19 -8.72 -13.45
N PHE A 31 13.87 -9.42 -12.34
CA PHE A 31 14.88 -10.09 -11.52
C PHE A 31 14.87 -11.61 -11.59
N ASP A 32 13.74 -12.26 -11.91
CA ASP A 32 13.71 -13.72 -12.02
C ASP A 32 14.32 -14.21 -13.34
N LYS A 33 15.27 -15.14 -13.22
CA LYS A 33 15.93 -15.79 -14.36
C LYS A 33 15.89 -17.32 -14.28
N LYS A 34 15.35 -17.87 -13.18
CA LYS A 34 15.45 -19.30 -12.88
C LYS A 34 14.09 -19.99 -12.84
N ASN A 35 13.03 -19.25 -12.55
CA ASN A 35 11.69 -19.83 -12.44
C ASN A 35 10.86 -19.57 -13.70
N SER A 36 9.93 -20.49 -13.97
CA SER A 36 8.89 -20.30 -14.97
C SER A 36 7.65 -19.73 -14.29
N TRP A 37 7.08 -18.67 -14.86
CA TRP A 37 5.91 -18.00 -14.30
C TRP A 37 4.67 -18.18 -15.18
N THR A 38 3.55 -18.44 -14.53
CA THR A 38 2.21 -18.36 -15.11
C THR A 38 1.44 -17.24 -14.43
N PHE A 39 1.19 -16.16 -15.17
CA PHE A 39 0.42 -15.02 -14.70
C PHE A 39 -1.05 -15.25 -15.01
N PHE A 40 -1.90 -15.18 -14.00
CA PHE A 40 -3.34 -15.28 -14.14
C PHE A 40 -3.92 -13.87 -14.11
N PHE A 41 -4.78 -13.57 -15.06
CA PHE A 41 -5.43 -12.28 -15.15
C PHE A 41 -6.90 -12.48 -15.47
N SER A 42 -7.77 -11.93 -14.63
CA SER A 42 -9.20 -11.92 -14.90
C SER A 42 -9.83 -10.55 -14.73
N SER A 43 -10.56 -10.13 -15.76
CA SER A 43 -11.34 -8.91 -15.81
C SER A 43 -12.33 -8.98 -16.96
N LEU A 44 -13.58 -8.57 -16.73
CA LEU A 44 -14.62 -8.55 -17.76
C LEU A 44 -14.47 -7.36 -18.73
N ARG A 45 -14.08 -6.19 -18.21
CA ARG A 45 -14.14 -4.91 -18.96
C ARG A 45 -12.78 -4.22 -19.12
N LYS A 46 -11.87 -4.40 -18.17
CA LYS A 46 -10.52 -3.80 -18.21
C LYS A 46 -9.51 -4.76 -18.81
N ASN A 47 -8.54 -4.22 -19.55
CA ASN A 47 -7.43 -4.97 -20.11
C ASN A 47 -6.17 -4.80 -19.27
N LEU A 48 -5.32 -5.82 -19.28
CA LEU A 48 -3.96 -5.71 -18.76
C LEU A 48 -3.17 -4.71 -19.62
N ASP A 49 -2.35 -3.89 -18.97
CA ASP A 49 -1.40 -2.98 -19.63
C ASP A 49 -0.61 -3.72 -20.73
N PRO A 50 -0.64 -3.24 -21.99
CA PRO A 50 0.10 -3.84 -23.09
C PRO A 50 1.60 -4.00 -22.82
N GLU A 51 2.22 -3.07 -22.09
CA GLU A 51 3.65 -3.15 -21.76
C GLU A 51 3.95 -4.36 -20.87
N ILE A 52 3.13 -4.57 -19.83
CA ILE A 52 3.25 -5.71 -18.93
C ILE A 52 2.99 -7.01 -19.69
N LYS A 53 1.94 -7.05 -20.51
CA LYS A 53 1.62 -8.21 -21.34
C LYS A 53 2.80 -8.59 -22.24
N ASN A 54 3.34 -7.63 -23.00
CA ASN A 54 4.44 -7.85 -23.92
C ASN A 54 5.71 -8.29 -23.19
N LYS A 55 5.97 -7.73 -22.00
CA LYS A 55 7.12 -8.11 -21.15
C LYS A 55 7.00 -9.56 -20.64
N ILE A 56 5.79 -10.01 -20.26
CA ILE A 56 5.53 -11.40 -19.88
C ILE A 56 5.86 -12.35 -21.04
N GLU A 57 5.33 -12.06 -22.23
CA GLU A 57 5.51 -12.89 -23.43
C GLU A 57 6.99 -12.91 -23.88
N TYR A 58 7.64 -11.74 -23.92
CA TYR A 58 9.06 -11.62 -24.29
C TYR A 58 9.99 -12.40 -23.36
N LYS A 59 9.65 -12.50 -22.07
CA LYS A 59 10.42 -13.27 -21.07
C LYS A 59 10.13 -14.78 -21.10
N GLY A 60 9.27 -15.25 -22.01
CA GLY A 60 8.92 -16.67 -22.14
C GLY A 60 7.99 -17.17 -21.02
N HIS A 61 7.31 -16.28 -20.31
CA HIS A 61 6.34 -16.63 -19.28
C HIS A 61 4.93 -16.81 -19.88
N LYS A 62 4.07 -17.53 -19.16
CA LYS A 62 2.70 -17.80 -19.59
C LYS A 62 1.74 -16.74 -19.04
N LEU A 63 0.76 -16.33 -19.84
CA LEU A 63 -0.32 -15.45 -19.43
C LEU A 63 -1.67 -16.10 -19.71
N ILE A 64 -2.43 -16.40 -18.65
CA ILE A 64 -3.78 -16.95 -18.74
C ILE A 64 -4.78 -15.82 -18.48
N LYS A 65 -5.71 -15.61 -19.43
CA LYS A 65 -6.72 -14.56 -19.35
C LYS A 65 -8.13 -15.12 -19.24
N TRP A 66 -8.89 -14.64 -18.27
CA TRP A 66 -10.32 -14.93 -18.15
C TRP A 66 -11.16 -13.66 -18.22
N LYS A 67 -12.19 -13.65 -19.07
CA LYS A 67 -13.16 -12.55 -19.15
C LYS A 67 -14.32 -12.77 -18.18
N LEU A 68 -14.02 -12.88 -16.89
CA LEU A 68 -15.02 -13.10 -15.85
C LEU A 68 -15.17 -11.84 -14.96
N PRO A 69 -16.39 -11.50 -14.53
CA PRO A 69 -16.57 -10.40 -13.59
C PRO A 69 -16.04 -10.79 -12.20
N PRO A 70 -15.48 -9.83 -11.43
CA PRO A 70 -14.96 -10.09 -10.08
C PRO A 70 -16.00 -10.67 -9.12
N THR A 71 -17.27 -10.31 -9.27
CA THR A 71 -18.38 -10.86 -8.48
C THR A 71 -18.60 -12.34 -8.76
N PHE A 72 -18.43 -12.78 -10.01
CA PHE A 72 -18.53 -14.18 -10.38
C PHE A 72 -17.33 -14.98 -9.91
N LEU A 73 -16.12 -14.45 -10.02
CA LEU A 73 -14.94 -15.06 -9.39
C LEU A 73 -15.11 -15.15 -7.88
N SER A 74 -15.68 -14.12 -7.25
CA SER A 74 -15.98 -14.14 -5.83
C SER A 74 -16.98 -15.24 -5.48
N PHE A 75 -18.04 -15.41 -6.26
CA PHE A 75 -18.99 -16.50 -6.07
C PHE A 75 -18.31 -17.87 -6.26
N LEU A 76 -17.56 -18.07 -7.34
CA LEU A 76 -16.85 -19.32 -7.63
C LEU A 76 -15.83 -19.68 -6.54
N PHE A 77 -15.01 -18.72 -6.12
CA PHE A 77 -13.90 -18.99 -5.21
C PHE A 77 -14.29 -18.92 -3.74
N ASN A 78 -15.41 -18.27 -3.38
CA ASN A 78 -15.84 -18.17 -1.99
C ASN A 78 -17.11 -18.97 -1.71
N ASP A 79 -18.18 -18.75 -2.45
CA ASP A 79 -19.49 -19.34 -2.11
C ASP A 79 -19.61 -20.78 -2.63
N LEU A 80 -19.16 -21.04 -3.86
CA LEU A 80 -19.17 -22.39 -4.45
C LEU A 80 -18.10 -23.30 -3.83
N HIS A 81 -16.92 -22.74 -3.53
CA HIS A 81 -15.82 -23.48 -2.90
C HIS A 81 -16.22 -24.06 -1.54
N ASN A 82 -16.82 -23.24 -0.67
CA ASN A 82 -17.33 -23.68 0.62
C ASN A 82 -18.44 -24.74 0.51
N LEU A 83 -19.17 -24.79 -0.62
CA LEU A 83 -20.33 -25.65 -0.81
C LEU A 83 -20.00 -27.00 -1.46
N LEU A 84 -18.99 -27.05 -2.34
CA LEU A 84 -18.76 -28.22 -3.18
C LEU A 84 -17.40 -28.90 -3.00
N ASN A 85 -16.39 -28.29 -2.37
CA ASN A 85 -15.00 -28.81 -2.39
C ASN A 85 -14.49 -29.16 -3.82
N LEU A 86 -15.13 -28.64 -4.87
CA LEU A 86 -14.84 -28.95 -6.27
C LEU A 86 -14.04 -27.81 -6.89
N THR A 87 -12.96 -28.15 -7.59
CA THR A 87 -12.13 -27.24 -8.39
C THR A 87 -12.84 -26.87 -9.71
N PRO A 88 -13.33 -25.64 -9.92
CA PRO A 88 -13.88 -25.22 -11.22
C PRO A 88 -12.78 -24.72 -12.17
N ILE A 89 -11.54 -24.53 -11.69
CA ILE A 89 -10.39 -24.24 -12.55
C ILE A 89 -9.95 -25.56 -13.19
N PRO A 90 -9.92 -25.67 -14.53
CA PRO A 90 -9.45 -26.88 -15.19
C PRO A 90 -8.09 -27.27 -14.62
N HIS A 91 -7.99 -28.48 -14.06
CA HIS A 91 -6.75 -29.02 -13.50
C HIS A 91 -5.57 -28.81 -14.46
N ILE A 92 -5.80 -28.89 -15.77
CA ILE A 92 -4.86 -28.64 -16.86
C ILE A 92 -4.16 -27.26 -16.78
N LEU A 93 -4.84 -26.20 -16.32
CA LEU A 93 -4.27 -24.85 -16.25
C LEU A 93 -3.31 -24.65 -15.07
N THR A 94 -3.35 -25.54 -14.07
CA THR A 94 -2.54 -25.46 -12.84
C THR A 94 -1.70 -26.71 -12.58
N ALA A 95 -1.85 -27.77 -13.39
CA ALA A 95 -1.30 -29.11 -13.20
C ALA A 95 0.22 -29.18 -12.98
N ASN A 96 0.97 -28.16 -13.39
CA ASN A 96 2.43 -28.14 -13.33
C ASN A 96 2.99 -27.08 -12.36
N LEU A 97 2.15 -26.41 -11.56
CA LEU A 97 2.61 -25.35 -10.64
C LEU A 97 3.09 -25.94 -9.31
N ASP A 98 4.28 -25.54 -8.87
CA ASP A 98 4.79 -25.82 -7.52
C ASP A 98 4.07 -24.95 -6.48
N TRP A 99 3.79 -23.69 -6.83
CA TRP A 99 3.15 -22.70 -5.96
C TRP A 99 2.17 -21.81 -6.72
N PHE A 100 1.13 -21.35 -6.03
CA PHE A 100 0.23 -20.31 -6.50
C PHE A 100 0.14 -19.17 -5.49
N ILE A 101 0.37 -17.95 -5.97
CA ILE A 101 0.44 -16.73 -5.15
C ILE A 101 -0.81 -15.89 -5.38
N THR A 102 -1.47 -15.54 -4.29
CA THR A 102 -2.69 -14.73 -4.28
C THR A 102 -2.53 -13.48 -3.44
N SER A 103 -3.36 -12.48 -3.70
CA SER A 103 -3.65 -11.42 -2.74
C SER A 103 -4.87 -11.83 -1.91
N ASP A 104 -5.06 -11.24 -0.73
CA ASP A 104 -6.18 -11.46 0.19
C ASP A 104 -7.60 -11.31 -0.41
N TRP A 105 -7.68 -10.86 -1.65
CA TRP A 105 -8.91 -10.74 -2.43
C TRP A 105 -9.29 -12.00 -3.22
N SER A 106 -8.40 -12.99 -3.35
CA SER A 106 -8.67 -14.25 -4.04
C SER A 106 -7.99 -15.43 -3.34
N GLU A 107 -8.68 -16.55 -3.21
CA GLU A 107 -8.07 -17.81 -2.75
C GLU A 107 -8.75 -18.94 -3.53
N PRO A 108 -8.30 -19.22 -4.77
CA PRO A 108 -8.95 -20.21 -5.60
C PRO A 108 -8.77 -21.61 -5.01
N PRO A 109 -9.75 -22.50 -5.26
CA PRO A 109 -9.75 -23.85 -4.74
C PRO A 109 -8.80 -24.73 -5.55
N LEU A 110 -7.51 -24.60 -5.31
CA LEU A 110 -6.47 -25.32 -6.04
C LEU A 110 -5.79 -26.34 -5.14
N ASN A 111 -5.61 -27.56 -5.65
CA ASN A 111 -4.87 -28.62 -4.96
C ASN A 111 -3.35 -28.51 -5.19
N ILE A 112 -2.79 -27.34 -4.93
CA ILE A 112 -1.35 -27.03 -5.02
C ILE A 112 -0.94 -26.17 -3.82
N LYS A 113 0.37 -26.01 -3.58
CA LYS A 113 0.83 -25.15 -2.47
C LYS A 113 0.44 -23.70 -2.75
N LYS A 114 -0.15 -23.04 -1.76
CA LYS A 114 -0.63 -21.65 -1.88
C LYS A 114 0.09 -20.71 -0.94
N ALA A 115 0.43 -19.52 -1.44
CA ALA A 115 0.96 -18.43 -0.65
C ALA A 115 0.07 -17.19 -0.84
N ALA A 116 -0.51 -16.70 0.24
CA ALA A 116 -1.36 -15.50 0.20
C ALA A 116 -0.56 -14.27 0.64
N ILE A 117 -0.87 -13.11 0.07
CA ILE A 117 -0.35 -11.80 0.48
C ILE A 117 -1.51 -11.03 1.11
N VAL A 118 -1.40 -10.75 2.40
CA VAL A 118 -2.39 -9.96 3.14
C VAL A 118 -1.80 -8.58 3.42
N HIS A 119 -2.43 -7.56 2.84
CA HIS A 119 -1.96 -6.18 2.92
C HIS A 119 -2.26 -5.55 4.29
N ASP A 120 -3.52 -5.64 4.73
CA ASP A 120 -3.96 -5.14 6.03
C ASP A 120 -5.25 -5.82 6.52
N LEU A 121 -5.56 -5.62 7.80
CA LEU A 121 -6.81 -6.04 8.43
C LEU A 121 -7.56 -4.79 8.96
N VAL A 122 -7.39 -3.64 8.30
CA VAL A 122 -7.99 -2.37 8.73
C VAL A 122 -9.49 -2.51 8.90
N PHE A 123 -10.15 -3.22 8.00
CA PHE A 123 -11.60 -3.48 8.03
C PHE A 123 -12.08 -4.30 9.24
N LEU A 124 -11.20 -5.05 9.93
CA LEU A 124 -11.54 -5.70 11.21
C LEU A 124 -11.31 -4.78 12.40
N ARG A 125 -10.32 -3.88 12.32
CA ARG A 125 -10.01 -2.88 13.35
C ARG A 125 -11.02 -1.74 13.36
N TYR A 126 -11.48 -1.33 12.17
CA TYR A 126 -12.39 -0.21 11.91
C TYR A 126 -13.54 -0.66 10.99
N PRO A 127 -14.40 -1.59 11.43
CA PRO A 127 -15.49 -2.14 10.61
C PRO A 127 -16.48 -1.08 10.14
N GLU A 128 -16.59 0.05 10.83
CA GLU A 128 -17.42 1.20 10.47
C GLU A 128 -16.99 1.90 9.17
N THR A 129 -15.75 1.69 8.73
CA THR A 129 -15.19 2.31 7.51
C THR A 129 -15.49 1.53 6.23
N VAL A 130 -16.13 0.36 6.33
CA VAL A 130 -16.43 -0.52 5.19
C VAL A 130 -17.89 -0.97 5.21
N ALA A 131 -18.48 -1.20 4.03
CA ALA A 131 -19.83 -1.72 3.93
C ALA A 131 -19.93 -3.14 4.54
N PRO A 132 -21.01 -3.51 5.25
CA PRO A 132 -21.13 -4.82 5.92
C PRO A 132 -20.93 -6.02 4.99
N LYS A 133 -21.38 -5.92 3.73
CA LYS A 133 -21.18 -6.97 2.72
C LYS A 133 -19.69 -7.18 2.40
N ILE A 134 -18.91 -6.11 2.30
CA ILE A 134 -17.46 -6.16 2.04
C ILE A 134 -16.76 -6.83 3.23
N LEU A 135 -17.12 -6.42 4.45
CA LEU A 135 -16.62 -7.00 5.69
C LEU A 135 -16.86 -8.53 5.75
N GLN A 136 -18.07 -8.98 5.44
CA GLN A 136 -18.41 -10.41 5.45
C GLN A 136 -17.63 -11.17 4.38
N THR A 137 -17.52 -10.63 3.16
CA THR A 137 -16.75 -11.26 2.07
C THR A 137 -15.26 -11.38 2.43
N GLN A 138 -14.66 -10.34 3.00
CA GLN A 138 -13.25 -10.39 3.43
C GLN A 138 -13.03 -11.37 4.58
N LYS A 139 -13.95 -11.46 5.56
CA LYS A 139 -13.89 -12.47 6.63
C LYS A 139 -13.91 -13.90 6.07
N LYS A 140 -14.79 -14.20 5.11
CA LYS A 140 -14.82 -15.51 4.44
C LYS A 140 -13.49 -15.84 3.77
N ARG A 141 -12.91 -14.89 3.01
CA ARG A 141 -11.62 -15.06 2.31
C ARG A 141 -10.46 -15.30 3.26
N LEU A 142 -10.40 -14.51 4.33
CA LEU A 142 -9.38 -14.68 5.38
C LEU A 142 -9.47 -16.06 6.04
N ASN A 143 -10.67 -16.63 6.18
CA ASN A 143 -10.83 -17.99 6.68
C ASN A 143 -10.27 -19.04 5.70
N LEU A 144 -10.50 -18.88 4.40
CA LEU A 144 -9.90 -19.74 3.37
C LEU A 144 -8.37 -19.65 3.39
N ILE A 145 -7.81 -18.44 3.46
CA ILE A 145 -6.35 -18.23 3.58
C ILE A 145 -5.79 -18.91 4.84
N LYS A 146 -6.50 -18.79 5.96
CA LYS A 146 -6.13 -19.46 7.21
C LYS A 146 -6.10 -20.98 7.06
N GLN A 147 -7.06 -21.57 6.34
CA GLN A 147 -7.19 -23.01 6.17
C GLN A 147 -6.23 -23.57 5.11
N GLU A 148 -6.07 -22.89 3.98
CA GLU A 148 -5.53 -23.49 2.76
C GLU A 148 -4.17 -22.97 2.33
N SER A 149 -3.82 -21.72 2.67
CA SER A 149 -2.50 -21.21 2.31
C SER A 149 -1.43 -21.88 3.17
N ARG A 150 -0.33 -22.33 2.58
CA ARG A 150 0.81 -22.88 3.33
C ARG A 150 1.58 -21.77 4.04
N ILE A 151 1.67 -20.60 3.40
CA ILE A 151 2.36 -19.40 3.91
C ILE A 151 1.48 -18.18 3.67
N VAL A 152 1.60 -17.19 4.55
CA VAL A 152 0.98 -15.87 4.38
C VAL A 152 2.07 -14.80 4.49
N PHE A 153 2.21 -13.99 3.44
CA PHE A 153 3.04 -12.80 3.43
C PHE A 153 2.25 -11.60 3.96
N THR A 154 2.93 -10.74 4.72
CA THR A 154 2.35 -9.46 5.17
C THR A 154 3.28 -8.30 4.88
N ASP A 155 2.69 -7.14 4.64
CA ASP A 155 3.46 -5.93 4.29
C ASP A 155 4.18 -5.28 5.48
N SER A 156 3.87 -5.73 6.71
CA SER A 156 4.39 -5.19 7.97
C SER A 156 4.37 -6.22 9.10
N ASN A 157 5.07 -5.94 10.21
CA ASN A 157 4.82 -6.69 11.44
C ASN A 157 3.45 -6.36 12.02
N ALA A 158 2.94 -5.14 11.83
CA ALA A 158 1.62 -4.75 12.31
C ALA A 158 0.52 -5.67 11.74
N THR A 159 0.51 -5.89 10.42
CA THR A 159 -0.41 -6.82 9.78
C THR A 159 -0.16 -8.27 10.23
N LYS A 160 1.10 -8.67 10.47
CA LYS A 160 1.41 -10.00 11.03
C LYS A 160 0.80 -10.18 12.43
N TYR A 161 0.90 -9.18 13.30
CA TYR A 161 0.30 -9.23 14.63
C TYR A 161 -1.23 -9.25 14.53
N ASP A 162 -1.83 -8.45 13.63
CA ASP A 162 -3.27 -8.52 13.39
C ASP A 162 -3.73 -9.91 12.93
N LEU A 163 -3.01 -10.56 12.01
CA LEU A 163 -3.31 -11.94 11.59
C LEU A 163 -3.20 -12.94 12.74
N ALA A 164 -2.17 -12.82 13.57
CA ALA A 164 -1.96 -13.69 14.72
C ALA A 164 -3.04 -13.47 15.80
N ASP A 165 -3.40 -12.23 16.08
CA ASP A 165 -4.30 -11.86 17.17
C ASP A 165 -5.77 -12.03 16.80
N LEU A 166 -6.16 -11.55 15.61
CA LEU A 166 -7.56 -11.50 15.17
C LEU A 166 -8.00 -12.80 14.50
N LEU A 167 -7.12 -13.45 13.73
CA LEU A 167 -7.45 -14.68 13.01
C LEU A 167 -6.82 -15.94 13.61
N LYS A 168 -5.94 -15.81 14.59
CA LYS A 168 -5.22 -16.93 15.22
C LYS A 168 -4.44 -17.76 14.20
N ILE A 169 -3.84 -17.11 13.20
CA ILE A 169 -2.90 -17.77 12.28
C ILE A 169 -1.56 -17.92 13.00
N GLY A 170 -1.00 -19.14 13.02
CA GLY A 170 0.27 -19.41 13.68
C GLY A 170 1.42 -18.58 13.13
N SER A 171 2.26 -18.00 14.00
CA SER A 171 3.31 -17.06 13.62
C SER A 171 4.36 -17.63 12.64
N LYS A 172 4.58 -18.95 12.66
CA LYS A 172 5.46 -19.66 11.72
C LYS A 172 4.95 -19.64 10.28
N LYS A 173 3.62 -19.56 10.09
CA LYS A 173 2.97 -19.44 8.77
C LYS A 173 3.05 -18.00 8.21
N ILE A 174 3.35 -17.00 9.04
CA ILE A 174 3.30 -15.59 8.67
C ILE A 174 4.70 -15.00 8.47
N ILE A 175 4.98 -14.59 7.24
CA ILE A 175 6.27 -14.05 6.81
C ILE A 175 6.11 -12.56 6.45
N VAL A 176 6.75 -11.68 7.22
CA VAL A 176 6.76 -10.24 6.89
C VAL A 176 7.65 -10.01 5.68
N ASN A 177 7.14 -9.36 4.65
CA ASN A 177 7.91 -8.97 3.47
C ASN A 177 7.52 -7.55 3.07
N TYR A 178 8.41 -6.58 3.30
CA TYR A 178 8.09 -5.17 3.10
C TYR A 178 8.04 -4.81 1.61
N PRO A 179 6.94 -4.21 1.11
CA PRO A 179 6.82 -3.81 -0.28
C PRO A 179 7.93 -2.87 -0.75
N GLY A 180 8.22 -2.94 -2.05
CA GLY A 180 9.04 -1.94 -2.72
C GLY A 180 8.27 -0.65 -2.98
N VAL A 181 8.97 0.49 -2.95
CA VAL A 181 8.41 1.80 -3.30
C VAL A 181 9.22 2.41 -4.43
N GLU A 182 8.58 2.54 -5.59
CA GLU A 182 9.15 3.23 -6.75
C GLU A 182 8.70 4.68 -6.75
N VAL A 183 9.67 5.57 -6.94
CA VAL A 183 9.45 7.00 -7.14
C VAL A 183 10.27 7.47 -8.34
N LYS A 184 9.75 8.47 -9.06
CA LYS A 184 10.48 9.13 -10.16
C LYS A 184 10.85 10.52 -9.71
N LYS A 185 12.15 10.86 -9.76
CA LYS A 185 12.60 12.22 -9.42
C LYS A 185 12.07 13.21 -10.47
N PRO A 186 11.31 14.24 -10.08
CA PRO A 186 10.87 15.28 -11.00
C PRO A 186 12.05 16.17 -11.39
N THR A 187 11.98 16.76 -12.58
CA THR A 187 12.91 17.81 -12.99
C THR A 187 12.59 19.11 -12.24
N ILE A 188 13.56 20.04 -12.19
CA ILE A 188 13.35 21.37 -11.59
C ILE A 188 12.19 22.10 -12.29
N GLU A 189 12.05 21.94 -13.61
CA GLU A 189 10.95 22.51 -14.37
C GLU A 189 9.59 21.95 -13.93
N GLN A 190 9.47 20.63 -13.77
CA GLN A 190 8.25 19.97 -13.30
C GLN A 190 7.87 20.42 -11.88
N ILE A 191 8.88 20.60 -11.02
CA ILE A 191 8.69 21.17 -9.68
C ILE A 191 8.10 22.58 -9.79
N ASN A 192 8.74 23.46 -10.54
CA ASN A 192 8.30 24.86 -10.68
C ASN A 192 6.89 24.98 -11.28
N ILE A 193 6.58 24.15 -12.30
CA ILE A 193 5.23 24.07 -12.88
C ILE A 193 4.20 23.69 -11.81
N THR A 194 4.50 22.67 -11.00
CA THR A 194 3.61 22.18 -9.94
C THR A 194 3.38 23.26 -8.87
N ILE A 195 4.44 23.88 -8.37
CA ILE A 195 4.37 24.93 -7.34
C ILE A 195 3.55 26.14 -7.84
N LYS A 196 3.78 26.55 -9.09
CA LYS A 196 3.03 27.65 -9.72
C LYS A 196 1.56 27.30 -9.92
N LYS A 197 1.27 26.10 -10.43
CA LYS A 197 -0.11 25.61 -10.68
C LYS A 197 -0.99 25.68 -9.43
N TYR A 198 -0.43 25.34 -8.27
CA TYR A 198 -1.18 25.30 -7.00
C TYR A 198 -0.99 26.55 -6.13
N HIS A 199 -0.33 27.59 -6.64
CA HIS A 199 -0.09 28.85 -5.93
C HIS A 199 0.54 28.63 -4.54
N LEU A 200 1.57 27.79 -4.45
CA LEU A 200 2.28 27.44 -3.21
C LEU A 200 3.39 28.46 -2.93
N ASN A 201 3.01 29.65 -2.50
CA ASN A 201 3.92 30.79 -2.31
C ASN A 201 4.58 30.83 -0.92
N HIS A 202 4.12 30.00 0.00
CA HIS A 202 4.66 29.87 1.36
C HIS A 202 5.32 28.50 1.54
N PRO A 203 6.26 28.36 2.50
CA PRO A 203 6.65 27.04 2.98
C PRO A 203 5.39 26.26 3.35
N PHE A 204 5.37 24.96 3.05
CA PHE A 204 4.18 24.16 3.28
C PHE A 204 4.51 22.80 3.88
N ILE A 205 3.58 22.30 4.70
CA ILE A 205 3.54 20.94 5.19
C ILE A 205 2.69 20.12 4.22
N LEU A 206 3.13 18.91 3.88
CA LEU A 206 2.38 18.02 2.99
C LEU A 206 1.77 16.85 3.77
N THR A 207 0.53 16.49 3.45
CA THR A 207 -0.08 15.20 3.80
C THR A 207 -0.81 14.62 2.59
N VAL A 208 -0.87 13.29 2.48
CA VAL A 208 -1.36 12.58 1.30
C VAL A 208 -2.29 11.44 1.70
N GLY A 209 -3.54 11.45 1.23
CA GLY A 209 -4.48 10.36 1.43
C GLY A 209 -5.91 10.76 1.08
N LYS A 210 -6.74 9.76 0.76
CA LYS A 210 -8.19 9.95 0.69
C LYS A 210 -8.70 10.51 2.02
N GLN A 211 -9.60 11.49 1.97
CA GLN A 211 -10.19 12.06 3.18
C GLN A 211 -11.20 11.08 3.77
N GLU A 212 -10.72 10.19 4.62
CA GLU A 212 -11.51 9.20 5.37
C GLU A 212 -11.08 9.21 6.84
N PRO A 213 -11.95 8.80 7.78
CA PRO A 213 -11.69 8.88 9.22
C PRO A 213 -10.31 8.36 9.63
N ARG A 214 -9.89 7.26 9.01
CA ARG A 214 -8.60 6.61 9.25
C ARG A 214 -7.40 7.50 8.95
N LYS A 215 -7.43 8.34 7.91
CA LYS A 215 -6.32 9.26 7.59
C LYS A 215 -6.21 10.42 8.58
N ASN A 216 -7.21 10.62 9.43
CA ASN A 216 -7.14 11.52 10.59
C ASN A 216 -6.82 12.98 10.23
N ILE A 217 -7.29 13.41 9.06
CA ILE A 217 -7.00 14.75 8.52
C ILE A 217 -7.61 15.83 9.43
N ASP A 218 -8.74 15.56 10.05
CA ASP A 218 -9.44 16.53 10.91
C ASP A 218 -8.61 16.90 12.13
N ARG A 219 -8.02 15.90 12.83
CA ARG A 219 -7.13 16.16 13.98
C ARG A 219 -5.87 16.90 13.56
N LEU A 220 -5.34 16.61 12.37
CA LEU A 220 -4.20 17.34 11.81
C LEU A 220 -4.56 18.80 11.57
N ILE A 221 -5.72 19.07 10.98
CA ILE A 221 -6.17 20.44 10.77
C ILE A 221 -6.37 21.14 12.12
N SER A 222 -7.06 20.53 13.08
CA SER A 222 -7.21 21.11 14.42
C SER A 222 -5.86 21.43 15.07
N ALA A 223 -4.86 20.55 14.92
CA ALA A 223 -3.52 20.76 15.45
C ALA A 223 -2.75 21.89 14.74
N PHE A 224 -2.93 22.00 13.43
CA PHE A 224 -2.34 23.04 12.59
C PHE A 224 -2.97 24.41 12.87
N SER A 225 -4.30 24.48 13.03
CA SER A 225 -5.02 25.71 13.34
C SER A 225 -4.57 26.35 14.65
N LYS A 226 -4.18 25.56 15.66
CA LYS A 226 -3.61 26.05 16.94
C LYS A 226 -2.28 26.82 16.80
N LEU A 227 -1.64 26.80 15.63
CA LEU A 227 -0.39 27.51 15.39
C LEU A 227 -0.62 28.99 15.05
N GLU A 228 -1.79 29.30 14.48
CA GLU A 228 -2.18 30.63 13.99
C GLU A 228 -1.16 31.29 13.03
N ASP A 229 -0.28 30.49 12.41
CA ASP A 229 0.76 30.99 11.50
C ASP A 229 0.26 31.07 10.05
N LYS A 230 -0.03 32.29 9.61
CA LYS A 230 -0.48 32.58 8.25
C LYS A 230 0.61 32.49 7.18
N LYS A 231 1.89 32.34 7.55
CA LYS A 231 3.03 32.21 6.63
C LYS A 231 3.45 30.75 6.37
N LEU A 232 2.65 29.80 6.84
CA LEU A 232 2.86 28.38 6.65
C LEU A 232 1.57 27.79 6.09
N ASP A 233 1.68 27.04 5.00
CA ASP A 233 0.54 26.34 4.40
C ASP A 233 0.48 24.87 4.84
N LEU A 234 -0.73 24.34 4.95
CA LEU A 234 -1.00 22.90 5.02
C LEU A 234 -1.58 22.45 3.68
N VAL A 235 -0.83 21.63 2.95
CA VAL A 235 -1.23 21.07 1.65
C VAL A 235 -1.72 19.64 1.84
N ILE A 236 -2.96 19.39 1.46
CA ILE A 236 -3.65 18.10 1.58
C ILE A 236 -3.93 17.57 0.17
N VAL A 237 -3.28 16.45 -0.16
CA VAL A 237 -3.44 15.76 -1.44
C VAL A 237 -4.27 14.49 -1.26
N GLY A 238 -5.22 14.26 -2.16
CA GLY A 238 -6.04 13.06 -2.19
C GLY A 238 -7.50 13.38 -2.46
N PRO A 239 -8.28 12.38 -2.91
CA PRO A 239 -9.69 12.58 -3.21
C PRO A 239 -10.48 12.91 -1.93
N LYS A 240 -11.52 13.74 -2.08
CA LYS A 240 -12.54 13.90 -1.04
C LYS A 240 -13.18 12.53 -0.77
N GLY A 241 -13.35 12.18 0.49
CA GLY A 241 -14.17 11.03 0.87
C GLY A 241 -15.60 11.44 1.21
N TRP A 242 -16.33 10.47 1.71
CA TRP A 242 -17.77 10.46 1.96
C TRP A 242 -18.19 11.33 3.14
N GLU A 243 -17.29 11.63 4.08
CA GLU A 243 -17.54 12.49 5.24
C GLU A 243 -16.89 13.88 5.13
N ALA A 244 -16.22 14.18 4.01
CA ALA A 244 -15.45 15.42 3.79
C ALA A 244 -16.31 16.70 3.73
N GLU A 245 -17.64 16.58 3.76
CA GLU A 245 -18.57 17.72 3.69
C GLU A 245 -18.67 18.48 5.02
N SER A 246 -18.27 17.88 6.15
CA SER A 246 -18.59 18.40 7.48
C SER A 246 -17.61 19.45 8.04
N ILE A 247 -16.48 19.71 7.38
CA ILE A 247 -15.42 20.53 7.96
C ILE A 247 -14.95 21.61 6.97
N ASN A 248 -15.68 22.72 6.98
CA ASN A 248 -15.31 23.93 6.27
C ASN A 248 -14.42 24.81 7.17
N TYR A 249 -13.19 24.37 7.48
CA TYR A 249 -12.22 25.29 8.05
C TYR A 249 -11.85 26.29 6.94
N GLN A 250 -12.50 27.46 6.95
CA GLN A 250 -12.21 28.58 6.04
C GLN A 250 -10.87 29.24 6.39
N LEU A 251 -9.80 28.46 6.47
CA LEU A 251 -8.45 28.93 6.70
C LEU A 251 -7.76 29.05 5.34
N SER A 252 -7.37 30.27 4.99
CA SER A 252 -6.70 30.61 3.73
C SER A 252 -5.37 29.86 3.51
N ASN A 253 -4.75 29.36 4.59
CA ASN A 253 -3.49 28.61 4.57
C ASN A 253 -3.68 27.08 4.61
N ILE A 254 -4.88 26.57 4.34
CA ILE A 254 -5.14 25.14 4.11
C ILE A 254 -5.54 24.94 2.65
N LYS A 255 -4.75 24.14 1.91
CA LYS A 255 -4.93 23.92 0.47
C LYS A 255 -5.25 22.46 0.19
N TYR A 256 -6.47 22.20 -0.27
CA TYR A 256 -6.89 20.89 -0.75
C TYR A 256 -6.66 20.80 -2.26
N LEU A 257 -5.77 19.90 -2.69
CA LEU A 257 -5.42 19.78 -4.11
C LEU A 257 -6.24 18.72 -4.84
N GLY A 258 -6.96 17.86 -4.12
CA GLY A 258 -7.69 16.75 -4.70
C GLY A 258 -6.74 15.69 -5.25
N LEU A 259 -7.15 15.03 -6.35
CA LEU A 259 -6.29 14.11 -7.08
C LEU A 259 -5.26 14.90 -7.89
N VAL A 260 -4.00 14.47 -7.80
CA VAL A 260 -2.88 15.03 -8.57
C VAL A 260 -2.17 13.88 -9.27
N SER A 261 -1.45 14.17 -10.35
CA SER A 261 -0.62 13.18 -11.04
C SER A 261 0.59 12.77 -10.19
N ASP A 262 1.18 11.61 -10.48
CA ASP A 262 2.38 11.14 -9.78
C ASP A 262 3.52 12.16 -9.84
N ILE A 263 3.70 12.83 -10.99
CA ILE A 263 4.78 13.82 -11.15
C ILE A 263 4.54 15.08 -10.30
N GLU A 264 3.28 15.50 -10.15
CA GLU A 264 2.91 16.60 -9.26
C GLU A 264 3.11 16.17 -7.80
N LEU A 265 2.66 14.98 -7.42
CA LEU A 265 2.86 14.45 -6.06
C LEU A 265 4.35 14.37 -5.69
N PHE A 266 5.19 13.87 -6.59
CA PHE A 266 6.64 13.81 -6.40
C PHE A 266 7.28 15.19 -6.31
N SER A 267 6.76 16.16 -7.06
CA SER A 267 7.18 17.57 -6.98
C SER A 267 6.83 18.18 -5.63
N LEU A 268 5.66 17.85 -5.07
CA LEU A 268 5.23 18.28 -3.74
C LEU A 268 6.10 17.67 -2.64
N TYR A 269 6.38 16.36 -2.68
CA TYR A 269 7.31 15.73 -1.73
C TYR A 269 8.68 16.43 -1.75
N SER A 270 9.23 16.67 -2.95
CA SER A 270 10.54 17.29 -3.15
C SER A 270 10.63 18.74 -2.65
N SER A 271 9.49 19.41 -2.46
CA SER A 271 9.44 20.87 -2.18
C SER A 271 8.88 21.22 -0.81
N CYS A 272 8.14 20.30 -0.16
CA CYS A 272 7.53 20.59 1.13
C CYS A 272 8.57 20.75 2.24
N LEU A 273 8.24 21.54 3.26
CA LEU A 273 9.10 21.77 4.42
C LEU A 273 9.34 20.48 5.21
N PHE A 274 8.29 19.68 5.35
CA PHE A 274 8.30 18.30 5.82
C PHE A 274 6.95 17.64 5.48
N PHE A 275 6.95 16.31 5.47
CA PHE A 275 5.76 15.49 5.29
C PHE A 275 5.20 15.06 6.64
N ILE A 276 3.88 15.16 6.83
CA ILE A 276 3.19 14.70 8.04
C ILE A 276 2.12 13.67 7.70
N TYR A 277 2.12 12.54 8.42
CA TYR A 277 1.19 11.44 8.16
C TYR A 277 0.54 10.90 9.45
N PRO A 278 -0.63 11.44 9.83
CA PRO A 278 -1.27 11.21 11.13
C PRO A 278 -2.24 10.04 11.15
N SER A 279 -2.10 9.08 10.23
CA SER A 279 -3.06 7.98 10.07
C SER A 279 -3.25 7.15 11.34
N LEU A 280 -4.49 6.73 11.59
CA LEU A 280 -4.85 5.91 12.75
C LEU A 280 -4.46 4.44 12.58
N TRP A 281 -4.31 3.97 11.34
CA TRP A 281 -3.83 2.62 11.05
C TRP A 281 -3.46 2.45 9.58
N GLU A 282 -2.38 1.73 9.34
CA GLU A 282 -1.92 1.31 8.01
C GLU A 282 -1.37 -0.12 8.08
N GLY A 283 -1.45 -0.84 6.97
CA GLY A 283 -0.74 -2.10 6.77
C GLY A 283 0.70 -1.95 6.28
N PHE A 284 1.05 -0.80 5.68
CA PHE A 284 2.42 -0.46 5.30
C PHE A 284 2.66 1.04 5.54
N GLY A 285 2.51 1.88 4.52
CA GLY A 285 2.76 3.31 4.67
C GLY A 285 3.51 3.87 3.48
N TYR A 286 3.04 3.56 2.27
CA TYR A 286 3.61 4.05 1.02
C TYR A 286 3.96 5.55 1.08
N PRO A 287 3.07 6.47 1.54
CA PRO A 287 3.39 7.89 1.57
C PRO A 287 4.60 8.26 2.44
N VAL A 288 4.81 7.55 3.55
CA VAL A 288 5.98 7.77 4.42
C VAL A 288 7.27 7.39 3.69
N VAL A 289 7.28 6.22 3.05
CA VAL A 289 8.46 5.75 2.32
C VAL A 289 8.73 6.59 1.07
N GLU A 290 7.70 7.09 0.39
CA GLU A 290 7.84 8.03 -0.71
C GLU A 290 8.52 9.32 -0.27
N ALA A 291 8.02 9.96 0.79
CA ALA A 291 8.63 11.16 1.36
C ALA A 291 10.11 10.93 1.73
N MET A 292 10.40 9.78 2.35
CA MET A 292 11.78 9.39 2.67
C MET A 292 12.68 9.27 1.42
N ASN A 293 12.18 8.73 0.30
CA ASN A 293 12.94 8.64 -0.95
C ASN A 293 13.29 10.01 -1.55
N PHE A 294 12.44 11.02 -1.32
CA PHE A 294 12.70 12.41 -1.71
C PHE A 294 13.58 13.17 -0.71
N ALA A 295 14.12 12.48 0.30
CA ALA A 295 14.83 13.09 1.43
C ALA A 295 13.98 14.15 2.15
N THR A 296 12.66 14.04 2.08
CA THR A 296 11.73 14.89 2.81
C THR A 296 11.73 14.46 4.28
N PRO A 297 11.93 15.38 5.25
CA PRO A 297 11.78 15.05 6.65
C PRO A 297 10.36 14.54 6.93
N VAL A 298 10.23 13.46 7.72
CA VAL A 298 8.92 12.83 8.00
C VAL A 298 8.53 13.02 9.46
N ALA A 299 7.26 13.34 9.68
CA ALA A 299 6.56 13.16 10.93
C ALA A 299 5.39 12.18 10.72
N THR A 300 5.23 11.16 11.56
CA THR A 300 4.15 10.18 11.38
C THR A 300 3.68 9.58 12.70
N SER A 301 2.51 8.93 12.68
CA SER A 301 1.93 8.26 13.82
C SER A 301 2.87 7.21 14.43
N ASN A 302 2.84 7.08 15.76
CA ASN A 302 3.58 6.09 16.52
C ASN A 302 2.84 4.73 16.68
N ASN A 303 2.00 4.36 15.71
CA ASN A 303 1.17 3.16 15.71
C ASN A 303 1.39 2.29 14.46
N SER A 304 0.75 1.11 14.45
CA SER A 304 0.74 0.14 13.33
C SER A 304 2.10 -0.02 12.63
N SER A 305 2.08 -0.21 11.31
CA SER A 305 3.26 -0.22 10.46
C SER A 305 4.01 1.12 10.42
N LEU A 306 3.38 2.25 10.78
CA LEU A 306 4.02 3.56 10.71
C LEU A 306 5.13 3.73 11.76
N LYS A 307 4.95 3.14 12.95
CA LYS A 307 6.00 3.10 13.97
C LYS A 307 7.24 2.34 13.49
N GLU A 308 7.05 1.17 12.88
CA GLU A 308 8.18 0.39 12.37
C GLU A 308 8.78 1.03 11.11
N ILE A 309 8.00 1.64 10.22
CA ILE A 309 8.54 2.29 9.03
C ILE A 309 9.24 3.61 9.36
N GLY A 310 8.71 4.38 10.30
CA GLY A 310 9.30 5.63 10.76
C GLY A 310 10.53 5.41 11.64
N HIS A 311 10.47 4.47 12.58
CA HIS A 311 11.53 4.15 13.55
C HIS A 311 12.25 5.41 14.07
N ASP A 312 13.56 5.51 13.85
CA ASP A 312 14.41 6.64 14.24
C ASP A 312 14.64 7.65 13.10
N ALA A 313 13.96 7.45 11.96
CA ALA A 313 14.03 8.24 10.74
C ALA A 313 12.83 9.18 10.55
N ALA A 314 11.88 9.19 11.49
CA ALA A 314 10.74 10.09 11.51
C ALA A 314 10.51 10.66 12.92
N PHE A 315 9.87 11.82 13.00
CA PHE A 315 9.29 12.30 14.26
C PHE A 315 8.01 11.50 14.52
N LEU A 316 7.99 10.69 15.57
CA LEU A 316 6.82 9.89 15.94
C LEU A 316 5.94 10.65 16.96
N PHE A 317 4.62 10.68 16.73
CA PHE A 317 3.65 11.30 17.64
C PHE A 317 2.41 10.41 17.83
N ASN A 318 1.66 10.59 18.91
CA ASN A 318 0.38 9.93 19.09
C ASN A 318 -0.70 10.60 18.21
N PRO A 319 -1.29 9.91 17.22
CA PRO A 319 -2.25 10.51 16.31
C PRO A 319 -3.60 10.84 16.96
N LEU A 320 -3.88 10.35 18.17
CA LEU A 320 -5.10 10.65 18.91
C LEU A 320 -4.99 11.96 19.71
N LYS A 321 -3.78 12.53 19.83
CA LYS A 321 -3.52 13.72 20.66
C LYS A 321 -3.19 14.93 19.78
N VAL A 322 -4.18 15.81 19.63
CA VAL A 322 -4.05 17.08 18.86
C VAL A 322 -2.85 17.91 19.33
N ASP A 323 -2.58 17.93 20.64
CA ASP A 323 -1.45 18.69 21.21
C ASP A 323 -0.09 18.09 20.83
N GLU A 324 0.04 16.77 20.72
CA GLU A 324 1.27 16.13 20.25
C GLU A 324 1.50 16.40 18.76
N ILE A 325 0.45 16.36 17.93
CA ILE A 325 0.54 16.72 16.51
C ILE A 325 0.97 18.19 16.39
N SER A 326 0.37 19.09 17.16
CA SER A 326 0.70 20.52 17.14
C SER A 326 2.14 20.78 17.61
N HIS A 327 2.56 20.12 18.68
CA HIS A 327 3.94 20.17 19.17
C HIS A 327 4.93 19.67 18.11
N CYS A 328 4.65 18.53 17.48
CA CYS A 328 5.44 18.00 16.39
C CYS A 328 5.61 19.03 15.27
N ILE A 329 4.51 19.67 14.82
CA ILE A 329 4.58 20.71 13.79
C ILE A 329 5.45 21.89 14.25
N LYS A 330 5.30 22.39 15.49
CA LYS A 330 6.11 23.49 16.02
C LYS A 330 7.61 23.16 16.02
N VAL A 331 7.97 21.97 16.49
CA VAL A 331 9.36 21.51 16.54
C VAL A 331 9.91 21.30 15.14
N MET A 332 9.19 20.57 14.28
CA MET A 332 9.61 20.28 12.91
C MET A 332 9.76 21.56 12.10
N LYS A 333 8.92 22.58 12.30
CA LYS A 333 9.01 23.88 11.63
C LYS A 333 10.24 24.68 12.08
N SER A 334 10.48 24.79 13.39
CA SER A 334 11.53 25.64 13.96
C SER A 334 12.93 25.01 13.93
N ASN A 335 13.03 23.68 13.93
CA ASN A 335 14.31 22.99 14.07
C ASN A 335 14.86 22.46 12.73
N ILE A 336 15.63 23.29 12.03
CA ILE A 336 16.29 22.90 10.77
C ILE A 336 17.29 21.75 10.94
N ARG A 337 17.97 21.65 12.10
CA ARG A 337 18.95 20.58 12.37
C ARG A 337 18.25 19.23 12.45
N LEU A 338 17.14 19.17 13.18
CA LEU A 338 16.32 17.96 13.27
C LEU A 338 15.80 17.53 11.89
N ARG A 339 15.27 18.47 11.09
CA ARG A 339 14.82 18.17 9.73
C ARG A 339 15.93 17.56 8.87
N LYS A 340 17.15 18.11 8.91
CA LYS A 340 18.31 17.56 8.18
C LYS A 340 18.67 16.15 8.65
N VAL A 341 18.62 15.88 9.96
CA VAL A 341 18.87 14.54 10.50
C VAL A 341 17.81 13.54 10.02
N LEU A 342 16.52 13.88 10.16
CA LEU A 342 15.41 13.02 9.73
C LEU A 342 15.41 12.80 8.22
N SER A 343 15.71 13.83 7.43
CA SER A 343 15.88 13.74 5.97
C SER A 343 16.95 12.70 5.59
N LYS A 344 18.15 12.80 6.16
CA LYS A 344 19.25 11.86 5.90
C LYS A 344 18.90 10.44 6.33
N LYS A 345 18.35 10.28 7.55
CA LYS A 345 17.95 8.97 8.07
C LYS A 345 16.82 8.35 7.24
N GLY A 346 15.85 9.16 6.83
CA GLY A 346 14.74 8.74 5.97
C GLY A 346 15.25 8.21 4.65
N GLN A 347 16.14 8.94 3.98
CA GLN A 347 16.72 8.51 2.71
C GLN A 347 17.53 7.22 2.82
N GLU A 348 18.32 7.04 3.90
CA GLU A 348 19.01 5.76 4.12
C GLU A 348 18.04 4.62 4.40
N ARG A 349 16.99 4.89 5.18
CA ARG A 349 15.95 3.91 5.51
C ARG A 349 15.14 3.49 4.29
N SER A 350 14.87 4.41 3.36
CA SER A 350 14.06 4.11 2.16
C SER A 350 14.69 3.04 1.27
N LYS A 351 16.03 2.88 1.31
CA LYS A 351 16.77 1.86 0.55
C LYS A 351 16.43 0.42 0.94
N ILE A 352 15.80 0.23 2.10
CA ILE A 352 15.32 -1.09 2.55
C ILE A 352 14.08 -1.51 1.75
N TYR A 353 13.23 -0.56 1.38
CA TYR A 353 11.92 -0.78 0.76
C TYR A 353 12.01 -0.78 -0.76
N ILE A 354 12.78 -1.72 -1.31
CA ILE A 354 12.97 -1.90 -2.75
C ILE A 354 12.43 -3.25 -3.22
N TRP A 355 11.85 -3.27 -4.42
CA TRP A 355 11.22 -4.46 -4.99
C TRP A 355 12.14 -5.65 -5.17
N LYS A 356 13.43 -5.41 -5.44
CA LYS A 356 14.44 -6.47 -5.52
C LYS A 356 14.57 -7.25 -4.20
N THR A 357 14.54 -6.55 -3.07
CA THR A 357 14.57 -7.17 -1.73
C THR A 357 13.30 -7.98 -1.49
N TYR A 358 12.13 -7.41 -1.81
CA TYR A 358 10.85 -8.12 -1.70
C TYR A 358 10.85 -9.41 -2.52
N PHE A 359 11.26 -9.33 -3.79
CA PHE A 359 11.33 -10.45 -4.72
C PHE A 359 12.28 -11.55 -4.22
N ASN A 360 13.50 -11.19 -3.81
CA ASN A 360 14.47 -12.16 -3.32
C ASN A 360 13.93 -12.92 -2.09
N LYS A 361 13.31 -12.19 -1.15
CA LYS A 361 12.70 -12.80 0.04
C LYS A 361 11.52 -13.71 -0.30
N LEU A 362 10.67 -13.27 -1.22
CA LEU A 362 9.54 -14.07 -1.72
C LEU A 362 10.05 -15.41 -2.27
N ILE A 363 10.99 -15.37 -3.22
CA ILE A 363 11.51 -16.58 -3.86
C ILE A 363 12.21 -17.50 -2.85
N HIS A 364 13.08 -16.96 -2.00
CA HIS A 364 13.77 -17.73 -0.96
C HIS A 364 12.76 -18.47 -0.07
N THR A 365 11.74 -17.76 0.40
CA THR A 365 10.71 -18.33 1.28
C THR A 365 9.94 -19.47 0.59
N LEU A 366 9.61 -19.34 -0.69
CA LEU A 366 8.92 -20.38 -1.47
C LEU A 366 9.80 -21.62 -1.67
N TYR A 367 11.11 -21.44 -1.83
CA TYR A 367 12.06 -22.56 -1.90
C TYR A 367 12.19 -23.28 -0.55
N ASP A 368 12.31 -22.54 0.55
CA ASP A 368 12.48 -23.12 1.91
C ASP A 368 11.28 -23.98 2.33
N HIS A 369 10.09 -23.63 1.85
CA HIS A 369 8.83 -24.31 2.23
C HIS A 369 8.32 -25.26 1.14
N ARG A 370 9.19 -25.61 0.19
CA ARG A 370 8.84 -26.48 -0.94
C ARG A 370 8.60 -27.92 -0.50
N SER A 371 9.25 -28.41 0.55
CA SER A 371 9.07 -29.77 1.10
C SER A 371 7.73 -29.93 1.81
#